data_AF-A0A9E0SXD2-F1
#
_entry.id   AF-A0A9E0SXD2-F1
#
_cell.length_a   1.000
_cell.length_b   1.000
_cell.length_c   1.000
_cell.angle_alpha   90.00
_cell.angle_beta   90.00
_cell.angle_gamma   90.00
#
_symmetry.space_group_name_H-M   'P 1'
#
loop_
_entity.id
_entity.type
_entity.pdbx_description
1 polymer ?
#
loop_
_entity_poly.entity_id
_entity_poly.type
_entity_poly.pdbx_seq_one_letter_code
_entity_poly.pdbx_strand_id
1 'polypeptide(L)'
;MQVTRPTGIALAIGALLALLATPAVAVSFDVTNLVTNDQGAHAAQITDAGLVNAWGIAYAPGGPFWVSANGSGTSPIYSVNGATQQTVKQGLTVTIPGEGSVTGQAYNGNASAFNGDLFLFGSEDGTISGWRSGTTAEVLVTASAANNYKGVAVGSTGGNSYLYAANFRAGTIDIVKGTSGAPGLTGNFADPNLPTGYAPFNVQNLGGSVYVSYAKPDAGGNDEIDGPGFGYVDHYDLQGNFLGRVGSGGALNAPWGMAIAPSSFGAWAGKLLVGNFGDGRINVFDQGSGTFLGQVAGANGQALSIDGLWSITPGNGGLAGSADLLYFSAGPEAESNGLFGVLQVAAVPEPGTLVLMAGGLGLIGALARRRQGQGQA
;
A
#
# COMPACT_ATOMS: atom_id res chain seq x y z
N MET A 1 68.69 -30.97 4.71
CA MET A 1 68.04 -29.64 4.73
C MET A 1 66.98 -29.62 3.64
N GLN A 2 65.76 -30.03 3.97
CA GLN A 2 64.60 -29.93 3.08
C GLN A 2 63.43 -29.52 3.97
N VAL A 3 63.00 -28.26 3.81
CA VAL A 3 61.92 -27.66 4.59
C VAL A 3 60.63 -27.90 3.82
N THR A 4 59.80 -28.82 4.29
CA THR A 4 58.43 -29.03 3.80
C THR A 4 57.53 -27.93 4.37
N ARG A 5 57.00 -27.07 3.49
CA ARG A 5 56.01 -26.02 3.83
C ARG A 5 54.61 -26.62 3.94
N PRO A 6 53.79 -26.27 4.96
CA PRO A 6 52.42 -26.72 5.06
C PRO A 6 51.50 -25.79 4.23
N THR A 7 51.08 -26.23 3.05
CA THR A 7 50.12 -25.52 2.18
C THR A 7 48.66 -25.95 2.38
N GLY A 8 48.33 -26.63 3.50
CA GLY A 8 47.02 -27.27 3.69
C GLY A 8 45.98 -26.53 4.54
N ILE A 9 46.35 -25.47 5.27
CA ILE A 9 45.47 -24.91 6.33
C ILE A 9 44.60 -23.73 5.85
N ALA A 10 44.99 -23.03 4.78
CA ALA A 10 44.27 -21.84 4.32
C ALA A 10 42.97 -22.14 3.54
N LEU A 11 42.83 -23.34 2.95
CA LEU A 11 41.68 -23.66 2.10
C LEU A 11 40.43 -24.14 2.87
N ALA A 12 40.59 -24.60 4.11
CA ALA A 12 39.49 -25.16 4.91
C ALA A 12 38.66 -24.08 5.65
N ILE A 13 39.24 -22.90 5.90
CA ILE A 13 38.56 -21.80 6.59
C ILE A 13 37.67 -21.00 5.62
N GLY A 14 38.07 -20.87 4.35
CA GLY A 14 37.28 -20.18 3.32
C GLY A 14 35.99 -20.92 2.94
N ALA A 15 35.99 -22.27 2.98
CA ALA A 15 34.80 -23.07 2.69
C ALA A 15 33.79 -23.09 3.85
N LEU A 16 34.23 -22.86 5.10
CA LEU A 16 33.34 -22.88 6.27
C LEU A 16 32.59 -21.54 6.46
N LEU A 17 33.16 -20.42 6.01
CA LEU A 17 32.51 -19.11 6.02
C LEU A 17 31.45 -18.95 4.90
N ALA A 18 31.54 -19.73 3.82
CA ALA A 18 30.52 -19.73 2.76
C ALA A 18 29.23 -20.48 3.15
N LEU A 19 29.25 -21.33 4.19
CA LEU A 19 28.05 -22.00 4.73
C LEU A 19 27.31 -21.17 5.80
N LEU A 20 27.84 -20.01 6.19
CA LEU A 20 27.18 -19.06 7.10
C LEU A 20 26.60 -17.84 6.39
N ALA A 21 26.78 -17.73 5.08
CA ALA A 21 26.00 -16.80 4.26
C ALA A 21 24.59 -17.41 4.10
N THR A 22 23.77 -17.29 5.15
CA THR A 22 22.33 -17.39 4.95
C THR A 22 21.98 -16.36 3.88
N PRO A 23 21.43 -16.75 2.71
CA PRO A 23 20.82 -15.75 1.85
C PRO A 23 19.86 -14.97 2.74
N ALA A 24 19.90 -13.64 2.68
CA ALA A 24 18.84 -12.84 3.28
C ALA A 24 17.54 -13.35 2.67
N VAL A 25 16.79 -14.16 3.43
CA VAL A 25 15.53 -14.71 2.95
C VAL A 25 14.65 -13.50 2.72
N ALA A 26 14.26 -13.28 1.46
CA ALA A 26 13.31 -12.24 1.13
C ALA A 26 12.05 -12.48 1.97
N VAL A 27 11.61 -11.46 2.73
CA VAL A 27 10.37 -11.57 3.49
C VAL A 27 9.24 -11.83 2.50
N SER A 28 8.48 -12.89 2.72
CA SER A 28 7.32 -13.22 1.89
C SER A 28 6.05 -12.99 2.67
N PHE A 29 4.95 -12.81 1.97
CA PHE A 29 3.68 -12.44 2.57
C PHE A 29 2.57 -13.42 2.19
N ASP A 30 1.76 -13.76 3.19
CA ASP A 30 0.47 -14.41 3.00
C ASP A 30 -0.63 -13.34 2.95
N VAL A 31 -1.65 -13.59 2.13
CA VAL A 31 -2.84 -12.74 2.02
C VAL A 31 -3.96 -13.38 2.83
N THR A 32 -4.51 -12.63 3.78
CA THR A 32 -5.71 -13.02 4.52
C THR A 32 -6.86 -12.08 4.17
N ASN A 33 -7.89 -12.62 3.55
CA ASN A 33 -9.12 -11.89 3.25
C ASN A 33 -9.95 -11.71 4.53
N LEU A 34 -10.28 -10.46 4.85
CA LEU A 34 -10.99 -10.09 6.08
C LEU A 34 -12.49 -9.93 5.83
N VAL A 35 -12.86 -9.20 4.77
CA VAL A 35 -14.25 -8.92 4.40
C VAL A 35 -14.43 -9.07 2.90
N THR A 36 -15.51 -9.72 2.48
CA THR A 36 -15.93 -9.86 1.07
C THR A 36 -17.44 -9.61 0.96
N ASN A 37 -17.93 -9.17 -0.19
CA ASN A 37 -19.36 -9.27 -0.51
C ASN A 37 -19.75 -10.65 -1.08
N ASP A 38 -18.79 -11.43 -1.60
CA ASP A 38 -19.00 -12.77 -2.16
C ASP A 38 -18.03 -13.81 -1.57
N GLN A 39 -18.54 -14.67 -0.70
CA GLN A 39 -17.77 -15.77 -0.08
C GLN A 39 -17.47 -16.93 -1.04
N GLY A 40 -18.25 -17.07 -2.12
CA GLY A 40 -18.06 -18.12 -3.12
C GLY A 40 -16.85 -17.82 -4.00
N ALA A 41 -16.71 -16.56 -4.43
CA ALA A 41 -15.57 -16.09 -5.23
C ALA A 41 -14.33 -15.79 -4.37
N HIS A 42 -14.52 -15.11 -3.23
CA HIS A 42 -13.42 -14.63 -2.40
C HIS A 42 -13.66 -14.94 -0.92
N ALA A 43 -13.40 -16.17 -0.49
CA ALA A 43 -13.57 -16.57 0.91
C ALA A 43 -12.82 -15.61 1.86
N ALA A 44 -13.52 -15.11 2.88
CA ALA A 44 -13.03 -14.13 3.85
C ALA A 44 -13.59 -14.40 5.26
N GLN A 45 -13.01 -13.78 6.30
CA GLN A 45 -13.46 -13.98 7.68
C GLN A 45 -14.95 -13.65 7.90
N ILE A 46 -15.44 -12.56 7.29
CA ILE A 46 -16.84 -12.14 7.36
C ILE A 46 -17.36 -11.70 6.00
N THR A 47 -18.69 -11.72 5.84
CA THR A 47 -19.37 -11.24 4.63
C THR A 47 -20.06 -9.91 4.89
N ASP A 48 -19.90 -8.98 3.95
CA ASP A 48 -20.64 -7.73 3.90
C ASP A 48 -21.15 -7.47 2.48
N ALA A 49 -22.43 -7.74 2.23
CA ALA A 49 -23.03 -7.56 0.91
C ALA A 49 -22.97 -6.12 0.38
N GLY A 50 -22.74 -5.12 1.25
CA GLY A 50 -22.58 -3.73 0.84
C GLY A 50 -21.16 -3.36 0.40
N LEU A 51 -20.16 -4.22 0.60
CA LEU A 51 -18.77 -3.97 0.23
C LEU A 51 -18.53 -4.33 -1.24
N VAL A 52 -19.05 -3.53 -2.16
CA VAL A 52 -18.86 -3.70 -3.61
C VAL A 52 -17.83 -2.69 -4.10
N ASN A 53 -16.84 -3.13 -4.89
CA ASN A 53 -15.68 -2.34 -5.32
C ASN A 53 -15.03 -1.58 -4.15
N ALA A 54 -14.34 -2.31 -3.26
CA ALA A 54 -13.71 -1.72 -2.10
C ALA A 54 -12.51 -0.87 -2.53
N TRP A 55 -12.64 0.46 -2.45
CA TRP A 55 -11.73 1.40 -3.07
C TRP A 55 -10.77 2.04 -2.05
N GLY A 56 -11.08 3.21 -1.50
CA GLY A 56 -10.22 3.90 -0.54
C GLY A 56 -10.32 3.34 0.89
N ILE A 57 -9.22 3.46 1.65
CA ILE A 57 -9.17 3.14 3.09
C ILE A 57 -8.67 4.37 3.85
N ALA A 58 -9.28 4.67 4.99
CA ALA A 58 -8.77 5.64 5.96
C ALA A 58 -9.12 5.22 7.39
N TYR A 59 -8.45 5.82 8.37
CA TYR A 59 -8.79 5.69 9.78
C TYR A 59 -8.38 6.95 10.53
N ALA A 60 -9.08 7.23 11.64
CA ALA A 60 -8.60 8.16 12.64
C ALA A 60 -7.52 7.49 13.52
N PRO A 61 -6.65 8.25 14.21
CA PRO A 61 -5.72 7.69 15.18
C PRO A 61 -6.43 6.80 16.22
N GLY A 62 -6.03 5.54 16.31
CA GLY A 62 -6.64 4.52 17.19
C GLY A 62 -8.04 4.04 16.78
N GLY A 63 -8.69 4.68 15.81
CA GLY A 63 -10.02 4.34 15.32
C GLY A 63 -10.04 3.12 14.38
N PRO A 64 -11.24 2.64 13.99
CA PRO A 64 -11.39 1.51 13.06
C PRO A 64 -11.09 1.92 11.61
N PHE A 65 -10.98 0.93 10.72
CA PHE A 65 -10.93 1.16 9.28
C PHE A 65 -12.28 1.65 8.77
N TRP A 66 -12.25 2.69 7.95
CA TRP A 66 -13.32 3.09 7.05
C TRP A 66 -12.92 2.63 5.65
N VAL A 67 -13.84 2.05 4.90
CA VAL A 67 -13.58 1.59 3.53
C VAL A 67 -14.62 2.21 2.62
N SER A 68 -14.22 2.82 1.50
CA SER A 68 -15.16 3.30 0.49
C SER A 68 -15.63 2.12 -0.36
N ALA A 69 -16.93 1.85 -0.35
CA ALA A 69 -17.57 0.84 -1.17
C ALA A 69 -18.23 1.55 -2.36
N ASN A 70 -17.45 1.72 -3.44
CA ASN A 70 -17.83 2.51 -4.61
C ASN A 70 -19.13 1.99 -5.23
N GLY A 71 -19.26 0.67 -5.42
CA GLY A 71 -20.43 0.07 -6.07
C GLY A 71 -21.72 0.16 -5.26
N SER A 72 -21.66 0.48 -3.97
CA SER A 72 -22.83 0.65 -3.11
C SER A 72 -23.08 2.09 -2.66
N GLY A 73 -22.17 3.02 -2.95
CA GLY A 73 -22.23 4.41 -2.49
C GLY A 73 -22.22 4.58 -0.99
N THR A 74 -21.43 3.76 -0.31
CA THR A 74 -21.30 3.83 1.14
C THR A 74 -19.86 3.75 1.62
N SER A 75 -19.65 4.10 2.90
CA SER A 75 -18.42 3.80 3.63
C SER A 75 -18.74 2.96 4.88
N PRO A 76 -18.64 1.61 4.80
CA PRO A 76 -18.69 0.76 5.97
C PRO A 76 -17.43 0.87 6.84
N ILE A 77 -17.57 0.44 8.10
CA ILE A 77 -16.52 0.54 9.11
C ILE A 77 -16.21 -0.84 9.67
N TYR A 78 -14.93 -1.17 9.78
CA TYR A 78 -14.44 -2.44 10.30
C TYR A 78 -13.38 -2.23 11.37
N SER A 79 -13.53 -2.87 12.53
CA SER A 79 -12.44 -3.00 13.49
C SER A 79 -11.68 -4.30 13.24
N VAL A 80 -10.36 -4.24 13.26
CA VAL A 80 -9.49 -5.40 13.14
C VAL A 80 -8.58 -5.45 14.36
N ASN A 81 -8.58 -6.57 15.08
CA ASN A 81 -7.67 -6.76 16.20
C ASN A 81 -6.22 -6.90 15.69
N GLY A 82 -5.30 -6.04 16.13
CA GLY A 82 -3.92 -6.06 15.64
C GLY A 82 -3.12 -7.33 15.94
N ALA A 83 -3.50 -8.13 16.94
CA ALA A 83 -2.82 -9.38 17.26
C ALA A 83 -3.44 -10.58 16.53
N THR A 84 -4.77 -10.72 16.56
CA THR A 84 -5.46 -11.90 16.05
C THR A 84 -5.99 -11.75 14.61
N GLN A 85 -5.97 -10.53 14.06
CA GLN A 85 -6.63 -10.15 12.82
C GLN A 85 -8.14 -10.43 12.80
N GLN A 86 -8.76 -10.67 13.97
CA GLN A 86 -10.20 -10.85 14.05
C GLN A 86 -10.91 -9.57 13.61
N THR A 87 -11.76 -9.72 12.60
CA THR A 87 -12.49 -8.60 11.98
C THR A 87 -13.93 -8.53 12.44
N VAL A 88 -14.40 -7.32 12.74
CA VAL A 88 -15.78 -7.05 13.15
C VAL A 88 -16.30 -5.82 12.42
N LYS A 89 -17.40 -5.98 11.68
CA LYS A 89 -18.16 -4.87 11.10
C LYS A 89 -18.83 -4.05 12.21
N GLN A 90 -18.64 -2.74 12.18
CA GLN A 90 -19.29 -1.81 13.10
C GLN A 90 -20.71 -1.48 12.62
N GLY A 91 -21.58 -1.05 13.53
CA GLY A 91 -22.99 -0.79 13.21
C GLY A 91 -23.25 0.40 12.28
N LEU A 92 -22.27 1.31 12.12
CA LEU A 92 -22.38 2.46 11.23
C LEU A 92 -21.88 2.10 9.83
N THR A 93 -22.69 2.46 8.83
CA THR A 93 -22.32 2.54 7.43
C THR A 93 -22.80 3.89 6.94
N VAL A 94 -21.88 4.69 6.38
CA VAL A 94 -22.20 6.07 5.97
C VAL A 94 -22.59 6.09 4.51
N THR A 95 -23.75 6.65 4.17
CA THR A 95 -24.15 6.93 2.79
C THR A 95 -23.41 8.15 2.26
N ILE A 96 -22.85 8.03 1.05
CA ILE A 96 -22.11 9.10 0.38
C ILE A 96 -23.06 9.79 -0.63
N PRO A 97 -23.16 11.14 -0.61
CA PRO A 97 -24.03 11.88 -1.52
C PRO A 97 -23.48 11.89 -2.96
N GLY A 98 -24.27 12.46 -3.88
CA GLY A 98 -23.96 12.45 -5.32
C GLY A 98 -24.52 11.20 -5.99
N GLU A 99 -23.83 10.69 -7.00
CA GLU A 99 -24.15 9.42 -7.65
C GLU A 99 -23.74 8.20 -6.81
N GLY A 100 -23.05 8.41 -5.68
CA GLY A 100 -22.55 7.34 -4.82
C GLY A 100 -21.28 6.67 -5.33
N SER A 101 -20.62 7.19 -6.36
CA SER A 101 -19.35 6.66 -6.89
C SER A 101 -18.14 7.04 -6.01
N VAL A 102 -18.18 6.71 -4.72
CA VAL A 102 -17.13 7.07 -3.74
C VAL A 102 -15.81 6.36 -4.05
N THR A 103 -14.68 7.04 -3.93
CA THR A 103 -13.34 6.49 -4.28
C THR A 103 -12.36 6.59 -3.12
N GLY A 104 -11.41 7.53 -3.18
CA GLY A 104 -10.49 7.86 -2.12
C GLY A 104 -11.18 8.58 -0.98
N GLN A 105 -10.61 8.40 0.22
CA GLN A 105 -11.09 9.03 1.44
C GLN A 105 -9.92 9.37 2.35
N ALA A 106 -10.11 10.37 3.21
CA ALA A 106 -9.07 10.84 4.12
C ALA A 106 -9.66 11.21 5.49
N TYR A 107 -8.87 10.95 6.53
CA TYR A 107 -9.14 11.46 7.87
C TYR A 107 -8.76 12.95 7.95
N ASN A 108 -9.66 13.76 8.48
CA ASN A 108 -9.40 15.16 8.83
C ASN A 108 -9.01 15.28 10.30
N GLY A 109 -7.72 15.51 10.56
CA GLY A 109 -7.20 15.76 11.90
C GLY A 109 -7.48 17.16 12.47
N ASN A 110 -8.11 18.06 11.69
CA ASN A 110 -8.37 19.43 12.10
C ASN A 110 -9.89 19.71 12.15
N ALA A 111 -10.45 19.65 13.36
CA ALA A 111 -11.88 19.89 13.59
C ALA A 111 -12.35 21.33 13.30
N SER A 112 -11.44 22.28 13.05
CA SER A 112 -11.78 23.65 12.60
C SER A 112 -11.82 23.82 11.08
N ALA A 113 -11.44 22.79 10.32
CA ALA A 113 -11.48 22.76 8.86
C ALA A 113 -12.63 21.90 8.36
N PHE A 114 -13.10 22.16 7.12
CA PHE A 114 -14.12 21.36 6.43
C PHE A 114 -15.37 21.17 7.27
N ASN A 115 -15.90 22.29 7.80
CA ASN A 115 -17.02 22.31 8.73
C ASN A 115 -16.83 21.50 10.03
N GLY A 116 -15.68 20.87 10.27
CA GLY A 116 -15.45 19.91 11.35
C GLY A 116 -15.79 18.47 10.99
N ASP A 117 -15.93 18.15 9.71
CA ASP A 117 -16.08 16.78 9.21
C ASP A 117 -14.82 15.97 9.50
N LEU A 118 -15.00 14.76 10.03
CA LEU A 118 -13.92 13.89 10.48
C LEU A 118 -13.33 13.05 9.36
N PHE A 119 -14.16 12.68 8.38
CA PHE A 119 -13.75 11.96 7.18
C PHE A 119 -14.23 12.71 5.96
N LEU A 120 -13.36 12.81 4.96
CA LEU A 120 -13.62 13.47 3.68
C LEU A 120 -13.51 12.44 2.56
N PHE A 121 -14.37 12.56 1.56
CA PHE A 121 -14.52 11.60 0.47
C PHE A 121 -14.49 12.31 -0.87
N GLY A 122 -13.80 11.71 -1.84
CA GLY A 122 -13.95 12.04 -3.26
C GLY A 122 -14.85 11.03 -3.96
N SER A 123 -15.49 11.48 -5.04
CA SER A 123 -16.34 10.65 -5.90
C SER A 123 -16.05 10.89 -7.38
N GLU A 124 -16.31 9.87 -8.21
CA GLU A 124 -16.07 9.92 -9.66
C GLU A 124 -17.00 10.90 -10.38
N ASP A 125 -18.14 11.26 -9.78
CA ASP A 125 -19.04 12.31 -10.28
C ASP A 125 -18.53 13.74 -10.00
N GLY A 126 -17.38 13.88 -9.36
CA GLY A 126 -16.79 15.16 -8.99
C GLY A 126 -17.31 15.76 -7.70
N THR A 127 -18.05 15.01 -6.88
CA THR A 127 -18.47 15.43 -5.54
C THR A 127 -17.28 15.32 -4.56
N ILE A 128 -17.12 16.31 -3.69
CA ILE A 128 -16.37 16.15 -2.43
C ILE A 128 -17.39 16.23 -1.29
N SER A 129 -17.35 15.26 -0.40
CA SER A 129 -18.26 15.19 0.77
C SER A 129 -17.50 14.97 2.06
N GLY A 130 -18.15 15.25 3.19
CA GLY A 130 -17.57 15.09 4.51
C GLY A 130 -18.57 14.52 5.51
N TRP A 131 -18.09 13.68 6.43
CA TRP A 131 -18.91 13.11 7.48
C TRP A 131 -18.46 13.60 8.86
N ARG A 132 -19.42 14.11 9.63
CA ARG A 132 -19.25 14.50 11.03
C ARG A 132 -20.04 13.67 12.02
N SER A 133 -21.26 13.27 11.65
CA SER A 133 -22.19 12.55 12.52
C SER A 133 -23.36 11.97 11.71
N GLY A 134 -24.12 11.07 12.32
CA GLY A 134 -25.27 10.42 11.69
C GLY A 134 -24.85 9.38 10.65
N THR A 135 -25.72 9.10 9.69
CA THR A 135 -25.58 8.01 8.72
C THR A 135 -25.28 8.48 7.30
N THR A 136 -25.10 9.78 7.08
CA THR A 136 -24.93 10.36 5.73
C THR A 136 -23.88 11.47 5.77
N ALA A 137 -23.01 11.52 4.76
CA ALA A 137 -22.06 12.61 4.59
C ALA A 137 -22.73 13.86 3.96
N GLU A 138 -22.26 15.05 4.31
CA GLU A 138 -22.69 16.30 3.71
C GLU A 138 -21.85 16.65 2.47
N VAL A 139 -22.46 17.36 1.50
CA VAL A 139 -21.77 17.81 0.29
C VAL A 139 -20.97 19.07 0.60
N LEU A 140 -19.66 19.04 0.33
CA LEU A 140 -18.75 20.17 0.46
C LEU A 140 -18.46 20.83 -0.90
N VAL A 141 -18.37 20.01 -1.96
CA VAL A 141 -18.28 20.45 -3.35
C VAL A 141 -19.28 19.65 -4.16
N THR A 142 -20.12 20.34 -4.93
CA THR A 142 -21.15 19.71 -5.77
C THR A 142 -20.55 19.00 -6.98
N ALA A 143 -21.17 17.89 -7.39
CA ALA A 143 -20.84 17.15 -8.60
C ALA A 143 -20.66 18.04 -9.84
N SER A 144 -19.77 17.62 -10.73
CA SER A 144 -19.47 18.31 -11.99
C SER A 144 -18.94 17.31 -13.00
N ALA A 145 -19.54 17.28 -14.19
CA ALA A 145 -19.09 16.43 -15.30
C ALA A 145 -17.67 16.77 -15.81
N ALA A 146 -17.06 17.86 -15.35
CA ALA A 146 -15.66 18.19 -15.62
C ALA A 146 -14.68 17.47 -14.69
N ASN A 147 -15.17 16.85 -13.63
CA ASN A 147 -14.37 16.28 -12.56
C ASN A 147 -14.59 14.77 -12.48
N ASN A 148 -13.53 14.05 -12.15
CA ASN A 148 -13.58 12.64 -11.75
C ASN A 148 -12.50 12.43 -10.69
N TYR A 149 -12.89 12.38 -9.42
CA TYR A 149 -11.93 12.23 -8.33
C TYR A 149 -11.68 10.76 -8.06
N LYS A 150 -10.47 10.28 -8.37
CA LYS A 150 -10.06 8.89 -8.14
C LYS A 150 -9.39 8.70 -6.77
N GLY A 151 -8.96 9.78 -6.12
CA GLY A 151 -8.26 9.75 -4.83
C GLY A 151 -8.25 11.11 -4.13
N VAL A 152 -8.18 11.12 -2.80
CA VAL A 152 -8.06 12.36 -2.00
C VAL A 152 -7.09 12.20 -0.83
N ALA A 153 -6.45 13.31 -0.45
CA ALA A 153 -5.60 13.40 0.73
C ALA A 153 -5.79 14.73 1.44
N VAL A 154 -5.50 14.78 2.75
CA VAL A 154 -5.51 16.01 3.55
C VAL A 154 -4.09 16.38 3.94
N GLY A 155 -3.77 17.67 3.85
CA GLY A 155 -2.52 18.25 4.33
C GLY A 155 -2.74 19.57 5.03
N SER A 156 -1.81 19.94 5.93
CA SER A 156 -1.85 21.22 6.63
C SER A 156 -0.53 21.96 6.46
N THR A 157 -0.59 23.21 6.02
CA THR A 157 0.58 24.08 5.86
C THR A 157 0.25 25.53 6.17
N GLY A 158 1.19 26.27 6.74
CA GLY A 158 0.98 27.66 7.15
C GLY A 158 -0.21 27.85 8.10
N GLY A 159 -0.51 26.84 8.92
CA GLY A 159 -1.67 26.84 9.83
C GLY A 159 -3.03 26.58 9.18
N ASN A 160 -3.09 26.30 7.87
CA ASN A 160 -4.33 26.03 7.14
C ASN A 160 -4.39 24.59 6.65
N SER A 161 -5.58 24.00 6.61
CA SER A 161 -5.82 22.66 6.07
C SER A 161 -6.34 22.72 4.64
N TYR A 162 -5.92 21.76 3.82
CA TYR A 162 -6.27 21.62 2.41
C TYR A 162 -6.58 20.16 2.11
N LEU A 163 -7.56 19.92 1.24
CA LEU A 163 -7.82 18.64 0.61
C LEU A 163 -7.29 18.71 -0.82
N TYR A 164 -6.47 17.73 -1.15
CA TYR A 164 -5.93 17.50 -2.49
C TYR A 164 -6.79 16.40 -3.13
N ALA A 165 -7.35 16.63 -4.30
CA ALA A 165 -8.17 15.66 -5.02
C ALA A 165 -7.54 15.34 -6.38
N ALA A 166 -7.27 14.07 -6.65
CA ALA A 166 -6.76 13.61 -7.93
C ALA A 166 -7.88 13.62 -8.96
N ASN A 167 -7.99 14.69 -9.75
CA ASN A 167 -8.99 14.87 -10.78
C ASN A 167 -8.50 14.25 -12.09
N PHE A 168 -8.85 12.99 -12.29
CA PHE A 168 -8.39 12.19 -13.42
C PHE A 168 -8.91 12.75 -14.76
N ARG A 169 -10.13 13.28 -14.76
CA ARG A 169 -10.77 13.87 -15.95
C ARG A 169 -10.11 15.19 -16.37
N ALA A 170 -9.76 16.05 -15.41
CA ALA A 170 -9.12 17.33 -15.71
C ALA A 170 -7.59 17.23 -15.84
N GLY A 171 -6.98 16.14 -15.36
CA GLY A 171 -5.53 15.98 -15.35
C GLY A 171 -4.83 16.83 -14.28
N THR A 172 -5.52 17.18 -13.19
CA THR A 172 -5.05 18.11 -12.16
C THR A 172 -5.18 17.53 -10.76
N ILE A 173 -4.42 18.08 -9.80
CA ILE A 173 -4.77 18.00 -8.39
C ILE A 173 -5.60 19.23 -8.04
N ASP A 174 -6.87 19.01 -7.74
CA ASP A 174 -7.77 20.07 -7.33
C ASP A 174 -7.65 20.33 -5.83
N ILE A 175 -7.76 21.59 -5.43
CA ILE A 175 -7.51 22.04 -4.06
C ILE A 175 -8.79 22.56 -3.43
N VAL A 176 -9.27 21.88 -2.40
CA VAL A 176 -10.36 22.35 -1.55
C VAL A 176 -9.77 22.92 -0.26
N LYS A 177 -10.06 24.18 0.02
CA LYS A 177 -9.60 24.86 1.23
C LYS A 177 -10.46 24.44 2.42
N GLY A 178 -9.81 24.13 3.55
CA GLY A 178 -10.50 23.78 4.79
C GLY A 178 -11.32 24.93 5.37
N THR A 179 -10.95 26.18 5.08
CA THR A 179 -11.69 27.38 5.44
C THR A 179 -11.65 28.39 4.29
N SER A 180 -12.68 29.23 4.17
CA SER A 180 -12.76 30.22 3.09
C SER A 180 -11.63 31.26 3.11
N GLY A 181 -11.08 31.55 4.29
CA GLY A 181 -9.98 32.50 4.47
C GLY A 181 -8.59 31.95 4.18
N ALA A 182 -8.43 30.64 3.93
CA ALA A 182 -7.13 30.06 3.66
C ALA A 182 -6.52 30.64 2.36
N PRO A 183 -5.21 30.95 2.33
CA PRO A 183 -4.54 31.42 1.12
C PRO A 183 -4.50 30.32 0.06
N GLY A 184 -4.28 30.69 -1.20
CA GLY A 184 -3.92 29.73 -2.25
C GLY A 184 -2.56 29.11 -1.96
N LEU A 185 -2.34 27.89 -2.44
CA LEU A 185 -1.02 27.26 -2.41
C LEU A 185 -0.09 27.90 -3.46
N THR A 186 1.22 27.80 -3.24
CA THR A 186 2.21 28.40 -4.16
C THR A 186 2.50 27.52 -5.37
N GLY A 187 2.38 26.21 -5.21
CA GLY A 187 2.52 25.23 -6.27
C GLY A 187 1.17 24.77 -6.81
N ASN A 188 1.24 23.95 -7.85
CA ASN A 188 0.08 23.48 -8.63
C ASN A 188 0.13 21.97 -8.90
N PHE A 189 1.00 21.23 -8.20
CA PHE A 189 1.19 19.79 -8.39
C PHE A 189 1.56 19.41 -9.84
N ALA A 190 2.35 20.26 -10.51
CA ALA A 190 2.84 20.01 -11.85
C ALA A 190 4.28 19.50 -11.82
N ASP A 191 4.50 18.35 -12.44
CA ASP A 191 5.82 17.88 -12.82
C ASP A 191 6.13 18.36 -14.27
N PRO A 192 7.16 19.20 -14.46
CA PRO A 192 7.50 19.74 -15.78
C PRO A 192 7.99 18.68 -16.79
N ASN A 193 8.32 17.47 -16.32
CA ASN A 193 8.83 16.36 -17.11
C ASN A 193 7.86 15.17 -17.14
N LEU A 194 6.61 15.31 -16.68
CA LEU A 194 5.61 14.25 -16.82
C LEU A 194 5.25 14.10 -18.30
N PRO A 195 5.31 12.88 -18.86
CA PRO A 195 4.91 12.67 -20.25
C PRO A 195 3.43 13.03 -20.46
N THR A 196 3.12 13.59 -21.64
CA THR A 196 1.74 13.93 -22.01
C THR A 196 0.85 12.69 -22.06
N GLY A 197 -0.41 12.84 -21.70
CA GLY A 197 -1.40 11.75 -21.74
C GLY A 197 -1.46 10.90 -20.47
N TYR A 198 -0.95 11.43 -19.35
CA TYR A 198 -1.12 10.86 -18.02
C TYR A 198 -1.90 11.84 -17.14
N ALA A 199 -2.72 11.31 -16.24
CA ALA A 199 -3.53 12.10 -15.31
C ALA A 199 -3.38 11.57 -13.88
N PRO A 200 -3.54 12.43 -12.84
CA PRO A 200 -3.48 12.00 -11.45
C PRO A 200 -4.52 10.94 -11.14
N PHE A 201 -4.07 9.76 -10.74
CA PHE A 201 -4.92 8.60 -10.45
C PHE A 201 -5.13 8.41 -8.94
N ASN A 202 -4.16 8.80 -8.11
CA ASN A 202 -4.33 8.91 -6.68
C ASN A 202 -3.43 10.01 -6.10
N VAL A 203 -3.76 10.48 -4.89
CA VAL A 203 -2.93 11.40 -4.11
C VAL A 203 -2.92 10.95 -2.65
N GLN A 204 -1.75 10.94 -2.02
CA GLN A 204 -1.60 10.58 -0.61
C GLN A 204 -0.59 11.48 0.11
N ASN A 205 -0.90 11.83 1.36
CA ASN A 205 0.05 12.52 2.24
C ASN A 205 0.74 11.50 3.14
N LEU A 206 2.01 11.21 2.85
CA LEU A 206 2.83 10.22 3.56
C LEU A 206 3.99 10.94 4.26
N GLY A 207 3.90 11.04 5.58
CA GLY A 207 4.96 11.65 6.39
C GLY A 207 5.22 13.14 6.10
N GLY A 208 4.21 13.87 5.61
CA GLY A 208 4.33 15.29 5.26
C GLY A 208 4.83 15.56 3.84
N SER A 209 5.02 14.53 3.02
CA SER A 209 5.21 14.65 1.57
C SER A 209 3.97 14.15 0.84
N VAL A 210 3.54 14.88 -0.19
CA VAL A 210 2.36 14.51 -0.99
C VAL A 210 2.82 13.70 -2.20
N TYR A 211 2.45 12.43 -2.26
CA TYR A 211 2.71 11.56 -3.39
C TYR A 211 1.52 11.58 -4.32
N VAL A 212 1.77 11.70 -5.62
CA VAL A 212 0.75 11.61 -6.66
C VAL A 212 1.14 10.48 -7.59
N SER A 213 0.24 9.53 -7.77
CA SER A 213 0.38 8.51 -8.81
C SER A 213 -0.38 8.97 -10.05
N TYR A 214 0.15 8.64 -11.22
CA TYR A 214 -0.45 8.98 -12.50
C TYR A 214 -0.68 7.73 -13.32
N ALA A 215 -1.85 7.61 -13.92
CA ALA A 215 -2.21 6.55 -14.85
C ALA A 215 -2.54 7.15 -16.22
N LYS A 216 -2.56 6.29 -17.24
CA LYS A 216 -2.88 6.69 -18.61
C LYS A 216 -4.40 6.61 -18.80
N PRO A 217 -5.12 7.71 -19.06
CA PRO A 217 -6.55 7.64 -19.29
C PRO A 217 -6.89 6.92 -20.60
N ASP A 218 -8.06 6.31 -20.62
CA ASP A 218 -8.73 5.80 -21.80
C ASP A 218 -9.22 6.94 -22.72
N ALA A 219 -9.84 6.60 -23.85
CA ALA A 219 -10.34 7.60 -24.76
C ALA A 219 -11.51 8.44 -24.17
N GLY A 220 -12.26 7.88 -23.22
CA GLY A 220 -13.35 8.57 -22.51
C GLY A 220 -12.88 9.51 -21.39
N GLY A 221 -11.64 9.33 -20.92
CA GLY A 221 -11.03 10.07 -19.82
C GLY A 221 -11.67 9.76 -18.46
N ASN A 222 -12.35 8.62 -18.33
CA ASN A 222 -13.00 8.20 -17.09
C ASN A 222 -12.21 7.12 -16.38
N ASP A 223 -11.60 6.24 -17.15
CA ASP A 223 -10.90 5.06 -16.66
C ASP A 223 -9.50 5.03 -17.22
N GLU A 224 -8.66 4.26 -16.58
CA GLU A 224 -7.28 4.03 -16.95
C GLU A 224 -7.15 2.94 -18.02
N ILE A 225 -5.98 2.93 -18.65
CA ILE A 225 -5.53 1.83 -19.48
C ILE A 225 -4.50 1.06 -18.68
N ASP A 226 -4.79 -0.23 -18.46
CA ASP A 226 -3.84 -1.16 -17.87
C ASP A 226 -2.72 -1.54 -18.84
N GLY A 227 -1.52 -1.67 -18.30
CA GLY A 227 -0.36 -2.18 -18.99
C GLY A 227 0.95 -1.85 -18.25
N PRO A 228 1.94 -2.76 -18.27
CA PRO A 228 3.28 -2.44 -17.78
C PRO A 228 3.84 -1.20 -18.47
N GLY A 229 4.30 -0.24 -17.68
CA GLY A 229 4.82 1.03 -18.15
C GLY A 229 3.80 2.15 -18.22
N PHE A 230 2.52 1.89 -17.96
CA PHE A 230 1.46 2.91 -17.93
C PHE A 230 1.28 3.47 -16.53
N GLY A 231 2.35 4.07 -16.00
CA GLY A 231 2.24 4.80 -14.75
C GLY A 231 3.48 5.60 -14.36
N TYR A 232 3.26 6.61 -13.53
CA TYR A 232 4.29 7.43 -12.90
C TYR A 232 3.93 7.67 -11.44
N VAL A 233 4.93 7.97 -10.62
CA VAL A 233 4.72 8.44 -9.25
C VAL A 233 5.67 9.60 -8.99
N ASP A 234 5.11 10.72 -8.55
CA ASP A 234 5.83 11.92 -8.16
C ASP A 234 5.61 12.23 -6.69
N HIS A 235 6.48 13.06 -6.12
CA HIS A 235 6.23 13.65 -4.81
C HIS A 235 6.39 15.18 -4.81
N TYR A 236 5.62 15.80 -3.94
CA TYR A 236 5.45 17.23 -3.80
C TYR A 236 5.52 17.61 -2.32
N ASP A 237 5.83 18.87 -2.04
CA ASP A 237 5.58 19.40 -0.70
C ASP A 237 4.08 19.65 -0.49
N LEU A 238 3.70 20.01 0.74
CA LEU A 238 2.30 20.31 1.09
C LEU A 238 1.77 21.58 0.41
N GLN A 239 2.62 22.37 -0.26
CA GLN A 239 2.25 23.54 -1.03
C GLN A 239 2.08 23.20 -2.52
N GLY A 240 2.25 21.93 -2.92
CA GLY A 240 2.13 21.48 -4.29
C GLY A 240 3.34 21.82 -5.17
N ASN A 241 4.48 22.16 -4.58
CA ASN A 241 5.72 22.34 -5.34
C ASN A 241 6.35 20.97 -5.62
N PHE A 242 6.76 20.73 -6.86
CA PHE A 242 7.38 19.47 -7.27
C PHE A 242 8.73 19.27 -6.58
N LEU A 243 8.90 18.12 -5.94
CA LEU A 243 10.16 17.73 -5.28
C LEU A 243 10.94 16.71 -6.10
N GLY A 244 10.26 15.86 -6.88
CA GLY A 244 10.91 14.80 -7.63
C GLY A 244 10.00 13.67 -8.12
N ARG A 245 10.52 12.92 -9.09
CA ARG A 245 9.95 11.70 -9.65
C ARG A 245 10.43 10.51 -8.82
N VAL A 246 9.50 9.66 -8.37
CA VAL A 246 9.80 8.44 -7.58
C VAL A 246 9.73 7.17 -8.42
N GLY A 247 8.91 7.14 -9.47
CA GLY A 247 8.81 6.01 -10.39
C GLY A 247 8.38 6.45 -11.80
N SER A 248 8.87 5.76 -12.83
CA SER A 248 8.58 6.08 -14.24
C SER A 248 8.41 4.81 -15.06
N GLY A 249 7.18 4.55 -15.52
CA GLY A 249 6.85 3.39 -16.32
C GLY A 249 7.39 2.09 -15.75
N GLY A 250 7.96 1.24 -16.61
CA GLY A 250 8.55 -0.04 -16.22
C GLY A 250 7.55 -0.96 -15.51
N ALA A 251 7.74 -1.15 -14.21
CA ALA A 251 6.90 -2.00 -13.37
C ALA A 251 5.58 -1.33 -12.93
N LEU A 252 5.41 -0.02 -13.16
CA LEU A 252 4.17 0.68 -12.86
C LEU A 252 3.10 0.34 -13.90
N ASN A 253 1.92 -0.04 -13.42
CA ASN A 253 0.77 -0.44 -14.23
C ASN A 253 -0.49 0.11 -13.53
N ALA A 254 -0.98 1.26 -13.98
CA ALA A 254 -2.07 2.00 -13.31
C ALA A 254 -1.85 2.10 -11.78
N PRO A 255 -0.75 2.73 -11.31
CA PRO A 255 -0.42 2.77 -9.88
C PRO A 255 -1.44 3.60 -9.11
N TRP A 256 -2.01 3.05 -8.03
CA TRP A 256 -3.00 3.74 -7.21
C TRP A 256 -2.61 3.76 -5.73
N GLY A 257 -2.55 2.60 -5.08
CA GLY A 257 -2.26 2.50 -3.65
C GLY A 257 -0.82 2.87 -3.35
N MET A 258 -0.59 3.71 -2.35
CA MET A 258 0.76 4.05 -1.88
C MET A 258 0.84 3.87 -0.36
N ALA A 259 2.00 3.50 0.15
CA ALA A 259 2.24 3.36 1.59
C ALA A 259 3.72 3.39 1.90
N ILE A 260 4.08 3.81 3.12
CA ILE A 260 5.42 3.54 3.64
C ILE A 260 5.43 2.14 4.24
N ALA A 261 6.36 1.31 3.79
CA ALA A 261 6.50 -0.06 4.26
C ALA A 261 6.73 -0.08 5.79
N PRO A 262 5.92 -0.85 6.55
CA PRO A 262 6.12 -1.04 7.97
C PRO A 262 7.51 -1.58 8.34
N SER A 263 7.89 -1.44 9.61
CA SER A 263 9.17 -1.93 10.14
C SER A 263 9.36 -3.45 9.95
N SER A 264 8.26 -4.20 9.93
CA SER A 264 8.20 -5.65 9.72
C SER A 264 8.53 -6.09 8.29
N PHE A 265 8.60 -5.18 7.32
CA PHE A 265 8.87 -5.49 5.91
C PHE A 265 10.37 -5.73 5.63
N GLY A 266 11.17 -5.99 6.67
CA GLY A 266 12.59 -6.36 6.55
C GLY A 266 13.39 -5.32 5.79
N ALA A 267 14.06 -5.73 4.71
CA ALA A 267 14.90 -4.84 3.89
C ALA A 267 14.10 -3.72 3.19
N TRP A 268 12.78 -3.87 3.06
CA TRP A 268 11.91 -2.85 2.47
C TRP A 268 11.34 -1.88 3.49
N ALA A 269 11.58 -2.07 4.80
CA ALA A 269 11.09 -1.17 5.83
C ALA A 269 11.45 0.30 5.53
N GLY A 270 10.45 1.19 5.63
CA GLY A 270 10.60 2.62 5.34
C GLY A 270 10.72 2.98 3.85
N LYS A 271 10.65 2.01 2.92
CA LYS A 271 10.56 2.28 1.48
C LYS A 271 9.13 2.59 1.06
N LEU A 272 8.97 3.24 -0.10
CA LEU A 272 7.65 3.48 -0.67
C LEU A 272 7.16 2.20 -1.35
N LEU A 273 5.98 1.73 -0.93
CA LEU A 273 5.21 0.72 -1.61
C LEU A 273 4.24 1.40 -2.57
N VAL A 274 4.13 0.86 -3.78
CA VAL A 274 3.19 1.31 -4.82
C VAL A 274 2.42 0.10 -5.34
N GLY A 275 1.14 0.02 -5.00
CA GLY A 275 0.19 -0.95 -5.52
C GLY A 275 -0.28 -0.55 -6.91
N ASN A 276 -0.16 -1.49 -7.85
CA ASN A 276 -0.70 -1.37 -9.20
C ASN A 276 -2.14 -1.90 -9.20
N PHE A 277 -3.07 -1.11 -9.74
CA PHE A 277 -4.42 -1.60 -10.01
C PHE A 277 -4.38 -2.66 -11.13
N GLY A 278 -3.74 -2.34 -12.26
CA GLY A 278 -3.83 -3.16 -13.48
C GLY A 278 -3.11 -4.52 -13.47
N ASP A 279 -2.32 -4.85 -12.45
CA ASP A 279 -1.80 -6.22 -12.25
C ASP A 279 -1.82 -6.71 -10.80
N GLY A 280 -2.34 -5.90 -9.88
CA GLY A 280 -2.43 -6.25 -8.47
C GLY A 280 -1.10 -6.32 -7.71
N ARG A 281 0.04 -6.01 -8.35
CA ARG A 281 1.36 -6.16 -7.73
C ARG A 281 1.72 -4.95 -6.89
N ILE A 282 2.54 -5.18 -5.88
CA ILE A 282 3.08 -4.12 -5.02
C ILE A 282 4.57 -3.94 -5.31
N ASN A 283 4.89 -2.82 -5.94
CA ASN A 283 6.25 -2.40 -6.26
C ASN A 283 6.89 -1.69 -5.07
N VAL A 284 8.21 -1.79 -4.94
CA VAL A 284 8.98 -1.12 -3.88
C VAL A 284 9.95 -0.13 -4.51
N PHE A 285 9.92 1.11 -4.04
CA PHE A 285 10.78 2.20 -4.51
C PHE A 285 11.56 2.86 -3.37
N ASP A 286 12.79 3.24 -3.68
CA ASP A 286 13.56 4.15 -2.83
C ASP A 286 13.12 5.61 -3.07
N GLN A 287 12.58 6.26 -2.04
CA GLN A 287 12.01 7.61 -2.17
C GLN A 287 13.03 8.70 -2.47
N GLY A 288 14.29 8.52 -2.03
CA GLY A 288 15.35 9.52 -2.22
C GLY A 288 15.92 9.50 -3.64
N SER A 289 16.09 8.29 -4.21
CA SER A 289 16.68 8.10 -5.54
C SER A 289 15.66 7.83 -6.66
N GLY A 290 14.40 7.51 -6.33
CA GLY A 290 13.39 7.06 -7.29
C GLY A 290 13.67 5.69 -7.91
N THR A 291 14.55 4.89 -7.27
CA THR A 291 14.98 3.59 -7.81
C THR A 291 13.95 2.51 -7.50
N PHE A 292 13.55 1.74 -8.51
CA PHE A 292 12.79 0.51 -8.32
C PHE A 292 13.66 -0.58 -7.67
N LEU A 293 13.22 -1.10 -6.53
CA LEU A 293 13.96 -2.06 -5.70
C LEU A 293 13.47 -3.50 -5.86
N GLY A 294 12.27 -3.70 -6.40
CA GLY A 294 11.65 -5.02 -6.57
C GLY A 294 10.15 -5.01 -6.28
N GLN A 295 9.57 -6.20 -6.16
CA GLN A 295 8.17 -6.42 -5.85
C GLN A 295 8.03 -7.21 -4.55
N VAL A 296 6.96 -6.94 -3.81
CA VAL A 296 6.57 -7.73 -2.64
C VAL A 296 6.31 -9.17 -3.09
N ALA A 297 6.96 -10.13 -2.41
CA ALA A 297 6.83 -11.54 -2.73
C ALA A 297 5.71 -12.19 -1.91
N GLY A 298 4.93 -13.07 -2.54
CA GLY A 298 4.00 -13.96 -1.86
C GLY A 298 4.74 -15.16 -1.23
N ALA A 299 4.04 -15.93 -0.39
CA ALA A 299 4.60 -17.14 0.25
C ALA A 299 5.12 -18.20 -0.74
N ASN A 300 4.69 -18.17 -2.00
CA ASN A 300 5.20 -19.02 -3.09
C ASN A 300 6.52 -18.51 -3.72
N GLY A 301 7.07 -17.40 -3.21
CA GLY A 301 8.29 -16.76 -3.72
C GLY A 301 8.12 -15.98 -5.03
N GLN A 302 6.91 -15.93 -5.61
CA GLN A 302 6.59 -15.10 -6.77
C GLN A 302 6.13 -13.72 -6.32
N ALA A 303 6.05 -12.77 -7.26
CA ALA A 303 5.43 -11.47 -6.98
C ALA A 303 3.98 -11.68 -6.52
N LEU A 304 3.63 -11.10 -5.37
CA LEU A 304 2.27 -11.10 -4.84
C LEU A 304 1.39 -10.27 -5.78
N SER A 305 0.19 -10.77 -6.07
CA SER A 305 -0.80 -10.10 -6.90
C SER A 305 -2.18 -10.24 -6.24
N ILE A 306 -2.90 -9.12 -6.14
CA ILE A 306 -4.26 -9.03 -5.63
C ILE A 306 -5.11 -8.44 -6.76
N ASP A 307 -6.05 -9.21 -7.29
CA ASP A 307 -6.94 -8.75 -8.35
C ASP A 307 -7.71 -7.49 -7.94
N GLY A 308 -7.72 -6.47 -8.81
CA GLY A 308 -8.37 -5.18 -8.56
C GLY A 308 -7.80 -4.37 -7.39
N LEU A 309 -6.49 -4.47 -7.09
CA LEU A 309 -5.88 -3.79 -5.95
C LEU A 309 -6.04 -2.26 -5.99
N TRP A 310 -6.74 -1.71 -5.00
CA TRP A 310 -6.86 -0.27 -4.77
C TRP A 310 -5.91 0.20 -3.68
N SER A 311 -6.40 0.34 -2.45
CA SER A 311 -5.64 0.92 -1.35
C SER A 311 -4.68 -0.07 -0.73
N ILE A 312 -3.55 0.47 -0.26
CA ILE A 312 -2.67 -0.20 0.69
C ILE A 312 -2.36 0.78 1.82
N THR A 313 -2.38 0.31 3.07
CA THR A 313 -2.04 1.14 4.23
C THR A 313 -1.53 0.28 5.38
N PRO A 314 -0.53 0.74 6.16
CA PRO A 314 -0.28 0.17 7.47
C PRO A 314 -1.53 0.25 8.35
N GLY A 315 -1.61 -0.59 9.39
CA GLY A 315 -2.59 -0.38 10.46
C GLY A 315 -2.21 0.77 11.39
N ASN A 316 -3.08 1.08 12.36
CA ASN A 316 -2.83 2.17 13.31
C ASN A 316 -2.45 1.71 14.73
N GLY A 317 -2.31 0.39 14.96
CA GLY A 317 -2.02 -0.19 16.27
C GLY A 317 -3.19 -0.15 17.27
N GLY A 318 -4.35 0.35 16.86
CA GLY A 318 -5.59 0.40 17.62
C GLY A 318 -6.67 -0.46 16.96
N LEU A 319 -7.84 0.10 16.72
CA LEU A 319 -8.96 -0.62 16.09
C LEU A 319 -8.77 -0.84 14.59
N ALA A 320 -7.80 -0.20 13.95
CA ALA A 320 -7.43 -0.44 12.55
C ALA A 320 -6.19 -1.33 12.45
N GLY A 321 -6.20 -2.46 13.17
CA GLY A 321 -5.18 -3.49 13.02
C GLY A 321 -3.77 -3.10 13.48
N SER A 322 -2.80 -3.97 13.17
CA SER A 322 -1.40 -3.77 13.57
C SER A 322 -0.70 -2.77 12.67
N ALA A 323 0.08 -1.87 13.25
CA ALA A 323 0.96 -0.97 12.49
C ALA A 323 2.10 -1.72 11.77
N ASP A 324 2.35 -2.97 12.14
CA ASP A 324 3.34 -3.85 11.51
C ASP A 324 2.78 -4.65 10.33
N LEU A 325 1.52 -4.48 9.96
CA LEU A 325 0.91 -5.18 8.83
C LEU A 325 0.42 -4.20 7.78
N LEU A 326 0.31 -4.67 6.54
CA LEU A 326 -0.22 -3.88 5.44
C LEU A 326 -1.63 -4.38 5.10
N TYR A 327 -2.61 -3.50 5.22
CA TYR A 327 -4.00 -3.76 4.87
C TYR A 327 -4.26 -3.27 3.47
N PHE A 328 -5.17 -3.94 2.77
CA PHE A 328 -5.54 -3.58 1.40
C PHE A 328 -7.03 -3.62 1.17
N SER A 329 -7.48 -2.90 0.17
CA SER A 329 -8.80 -3.01 -0.43
C SER A 329 -8.66 -3.30 -1.91
N ALA A 330 -9.66 -3.99 -2.47
CA ALA A 330 -9.68 -4.34 -3.86
C ALA A 330 -11.10 -4.44 -4.44
N GLY A 331 -11.21 -4.17 -5.73
CA GLY A 331 -12.38 -4.43 -6.56
C GLY A 331 -12.14 -5.58 -7.54
N PRO A 332 -12.10 -6.84 -7.08
CA PRO A 332 -11.82 -7.97 -7.96
C PRO A 332 -12.93 -8.21 -8.99
N GLU A 333 -12.62 -9.02 -10.00
CA GLU A 333 -13.55 -9.40 -11.07
C GLU A 333 -14.13 -8.19 -11.81
N ALA A 334 -13.24 -7.30 -12.28
CA ALA A 334 -13.60 -6.03 -12.91
C ALA A 334 -14.56 -5.21 -12.04
N GLU A 335 -14.16 -5.00 -10.78
CA GLU A 335 -14.83 -4.18 -9.79
C GLU A 335 -16.27 -4.61 -9.43
N SER A 336 -16.71 -5.78 -9.89
CA SER A 336 -18.06 -6.29 -9.60
C SER A 336 -18.19 -6.79 -8.16
N ASN A 337 -17.07 -7.08 -7.50
CA ASN A 337 -16.99 -7.50 -6.11
C ASN A 337 -16.07 -6.56 -5.30
N GLY A 338 -16.09 -6.69 -3.97
CA GLY A 338 -15.24 -5.91 -3.08
C GLY A 338 -14.59 -6.79 -2.02
N LEU A 339 -13.32 -6.51 -1.78
CA LEU A 339 -12.46 -7.26 -0.88
C LEU A 339 -11.69 -6.30 0.03
N PHE A 340 -11.67 -6.58 1.34
CA PHE A 340 -10.78 -5.94 2.30
C PHE A 340 -9.96 -7.02 2.99
N GLY A 341 -8.64 -6.84 3.06
CA GLY A 341 -7.73 -7.86 3.51
C GLY A 341 -6.46 -7.33 4.16
N VAL A 342 -5.57 -8.25 4.53
CA VAL A 342 -4.27 -7.95 5.14
C VAL A 342 -3.17 -8.85 4.58
N LEU A 343 -1.99 -8.28 4.40
CA LEU A 343 -0.74 -8.98 4.12
C LEU A 343 -0.01 -9.24 5.44
N GLN A 344 0.30 -10.49 5.70
CA GLN A 344 1.02 -10.94 6.89
C GLN A 344 2.35 -11.54 6.49
N VAL A 345 3.39 -11.30 7.29
CA VAL A 345 4.69 -11.96 7.07
C VAL A 345 4.47 -13.47 7.15
N ALA A 346 4.79 -14.17 6.07
CA ALA A 346 4.67 -15.61 5.98
C ALA A 346 5.61 -16.26 7.01
N ALA A 347 5.12 -17.28 7.70
CA ALA A 347 5.95 -18.02 8.63
C ALA A 347 7.11 -18.67 7.86
N VAL A 348 8.35 -18.34 8.22
CA VAL A 348 9.52 -19.03 7.67
C VAL A 348 9.46 -20.48 8.18
N PRO A 349 9.39 -21.50 7.31
CA PRO A 349 9.51 -22.87 7.76
C PRO A 349 10.88 -23.01 8.43
N GLU A 350 10.90 -23.32 9.73
CA GLU A 350 12.16 -23.60 10.42
C GLU A 350 12.91 -24.66 9.60
N PRO A 351 14.16 -24.42 9.17
CA PRO A 351 14.97 -25.48 8.59
C PRO A 351 15.04 -26.55 9.66
N GLY A 352 14.33 -27.67 9.45
CA GLY A 352 14.04 -28.63 10.51
C GLY A 352 15.30 -28.88 11.31
N THR A 353 15.29 -28.52 12.59
CA THR A 353 16.49 -28.48 13.45
C THR A 353 17.26 -29.80 13.40
N LEU A 354 16.56 -30.90 13.09
CA LEU A 354 17.08 -32.23 12.80
C LEU A 354 18.01 -32.32 11.59
N VAL A 355 17.78 -31.59 10.50
CA VAL A 355 18.64 -31.57 9.30
C VAL A 355 19.95 -30.84 9.58
N LEU A 356 19.89 -29.70 10.28
CA LEU A 356 21.08 -28.97 10.72
C LEU A 356 21.87 -29.75 11.78
N MET A 357 21.18 -30.38 12.73
CA MET A 357 21.79 -31.28 13.73
C MET A 357 22.41 -32.53 13.08
N ALA A 358 21.72 -33.17 12.13
CA ALA A 358 22.23 -34.34 11.42
C ALA A 358 23.45 -33.99 10.57
N GLY A 359 23.44 -32.84 9.89
CA GLY A 359 24.61 -32.30 9.19
C GLY A 359 25.79 -32.05 10.12
N GLY A 360 25.55 -31.40 11.27
CA GLY A 360 26.56 -31.12 12.29
C GLY A 360 27.17 -32.39 12.91
N LEU A 361 26.33 -33.35 13.30
CA LEU A 361 26.76 -34.64 13.85
C LEU A 361 27.50 -35.49 12.81
N GLY A 362 27.07 -35.46 11.55
CA GLY A 362 27.76 -36.12 10.44
C GLY A 362 29.19 -35.59 10.23
N LEU A 363 29.36 -34.27 10.31
CA LEU A 363 30.67 -33.62 10.22
C LEU A 363 31.59 -33.96 11.40
N ILE A 364 31.06 -33.97 12.62
CA ILE A 364 31.82 -34.38 13.82
C ILE A 364 32.24 -35.86 13.70
N GLY A 365 31.35 -36.73 13.23
CA GLY A 365 31.65 -38.14 12.99
C GLY A 365 32.74 -38.36 11.93
N ALA A 366 32.72 -37.60 10.84
CA ALA A 366 33.75 -37.65 9.80
C ALA A 366 35.13 -37.19 10.30
N LEU A 367 35.17 -36.13 11.11
CA LEU A 367 36.39 -35.62 11.73
C LEU A 367 36.96 -36.60 12.77
N ALA A 368 36.11 -37.26 13.55
CA ALA A 368 36.52 -38.27 14.52
C ALA A 368 37.14 -39.51 13.83
N ARG A 369 36.52 -40.02 12.76
CA ARG A 369 37.08 -41.15 11.97
C ARG A 369 38.42 -40.80 11.33
N ARG A 370 38.58 -39.56 10.85
CA ARG A 370 39.82 -39.11 10.21
C ARG A 370 40.99 -39.01 11.21
N ARG A 371 40.71 -38.67 12.47
CA ARG A 371 41.72 -38.67 13.56
C ARG A 371 42.12 -40.09 13.98
N GLN A 372 41.19 -41.04 13.97
CA GLN A 372 41.50 -42.44 14.29
C GLN A 372 42.36 -43.12 13.20
N GLY A 373 42.18 -42.76 11.93
CA GLY A 373 43.00 -43.28 10.83
C GLY A 373 44.45 -42.76 10.79
N GLN A 374 44.77 -41.70 11.52
CA GLN A 374 46.14 -41.13 11.60
C GLN A 374 46.95 -41.64 12.79
N GLY A 375 46.37 -42.49 13.65
CA GLY A 375 47.04 -43.08 14.82
C GLY A 375 47.64 -44.46 14.59
N GLN A 376 47.65 -44.99 13.36
CA GLN A 376 48.20 -46.31 13.01
C GLN A 376 49.23 -46.25 11.88
N ALA A 377 50.09 -45.24 11.86
CA ALA A 377 51.26 -45.18 10.99
C ALA A 377 52.53 -45.01 11.83
#